data_AF-A0A934D2C4-F1
#
_entry.id   AF-A0A934D2C4-F1
#
_cell.length_a   1.000
_cell.length_b   1.000
_cell.length_c   1.000
_cell.angle_alpha   90.00
_cell.angle_beta   90.00
_cell.angle_gamma   90.00
#
_symmetry.space_group_name_H-M   'P 1'
#
loop_
_entity.id
_entity.type
_entity.pdbx_description
1 polymer ?
#
loop_
_entity_poly.entity_id
_entity_poly.type
_entity_poly.pdbx_seq_one_letter_code
_entity_poly.pdbx_strand_id
1 'polypeptide(L)'
;MANHASIAGIVLALVGCRAATSDAQVVAAPRIETRLTYVDDASAPRWRVELVGEGLRGTTPPVLELQNRGEWLRIDDYYLRELVAEPPLRRREKRNAFEVLAPDDWDRELRVRYELPVVDVTANARETFGLLPWRTPTYSFGFAANTLFAIDTSDEFPTPERSIEITAPADWLIASGFAAPALGRLRARVPESFGNTAIAFGRPLARAAVLAEGVPIRVVQFDGERAIVEPLADFGRRYLEACIRSLGAPRSPELSLIVTEPGFGGTRTDGVIAIGCPDGFGGAESSGGEASPWTLHFLAHELFHDWLGGRLKSTEGEQLAWFWEGFTDYLSLWHLTPLCLYFG
;
A
#
# COMPACT_ATOMS: atom_id res chain seq x y z
N MET A 1 34.27 -64.96 36.97
CA MET A 1 33.30 -65.35 38.01
C MET A 1 32.49 -64.13 38.36
N ALA A 2 31.17 -64.27 38.21
CA ALA A 2 30.19 -63.21 38.11
C ALA A 2 29.98 -62.48 39.45
N ASN A 3 29.75 -61.17 39.38
CA ASN A 3 29.11 -60.41 40.44
C ASN A 3 27.82 -59.78 39.89
N HIS A 4 26.77 -59.99 40.67
CA HIS A 4 25.39 -59.58 40.47
C HIS A 4 25.22 -58.05 40.49
N ALA A 5 24.32 -57.54 39.66
CA ALA A 5 23.58 -56.31 39.95
C ALA A 5 22.13 -56.49 39.50
N SER A 6 21.24 -56.56 40.49
CA SER A 6 19.79 -56.63 40.34
C SER A 6 19.24 -55.29 39.82
N ILE A 7 18.41 -55.35 38.76
CA ILE A 7 17.62 -54.20 38.30
C ILE A 7 16.21 -54.35 38.89
N ALA A 8 15.87 -53.43 39.79
CA ALA A 8 14.52 -53.26 40.30
C ALA A 8 13.67 -52.55 39.23
N GLY A 9 12.62 -53.21 38.76
CA GLY A 9 11.65 -52.65 37.84
C GLY A 9 10.70 -51.68 38.55
N ILE A 10 10.76 -50.40 38.17
CA ILE A 10 9.74 -49.41 38.49
C ILE A 10 8.71 -49.44 37.36
N VAL A 11 7.50 -49.89 37.67
CA VAL A 11 6.33 -49.78 36.79
C VAL A 11 5.69 -48.42 37.03
N LEU A 12 5.92 -47.46 36.12
CA LEU A 12 5.23 -46.17 36.12
C LEU A 12 3.81 -46.37 35.59
N ALA A 13 2.81 -46.27 36.47
CA ALA A 13 1.41 -46.23 36.07
C ALA A 13 1.09 -44.86 35.44
N LEU A 14 1.00 -44.81 34.10
CA LEU A 14 0.46 -43.68 33.35
C LEU A 14 -1.05 -43.59 33.61
N VAL A 15 -1.45 -42.79 34.60
CA VAL A 15 -2.84 -42.35 34.77
C VAL A 15 -3.11 -41.33 33.66
N GLY A 16 -3.72 -41.80 32.58
CA GLY A 16 -4.17 -40.96 31.47
C GLY A 16 -5.27 -40.01 31.93
N CYS A 17 -4.90 -38.79 32.29
CA CYS A 17 -5.83 -37.66 32.30
C CYS A 17 -6.26 -37.42 30.85
N ARG A 18 -7.44 -37.91 30.47
CA ARG A 18 -8.13 -37.41 29.27
C ARG A 18 -8.47 -35.95 29.55
N ALA A 19 -7.60 -35.05 29.11
CA ALA A 19 -7.94 -33.65 28.99
C ALA A 19 -9.21 -33.58 28.12
N ALA A 20 -10.28 -33.03 28.67
CA ALA A 20 -11.45 -32.69 27.89
C ALA A 20 -10.96 -31.71 26.81
N THR A 21 -10.82 -32.19 25.58
CA THR A 21 -10.73 -31.33 24.41
C THR A 21 -12.08 -30.63 24.33
N SER A 22 -12.17 -29.49 25.02
CA SER A 22 -13.17 -28.48 24.73
C SER A 22 -13.10 -28.29 23.22
N ASP A 23 -14.15 -28.67 22.51
CA ASP A 23 -14.37 -28.32 21.11
C ASP A 23 -14.45 -26.79 21.07
N ALA A 24 -13.27 -26.16 21.03
CA ALA A 24 -13.13 -24.74 20.81
C ALA A 24 -13.70 -24.51 19.43
N GLN A 25 -14.94 -24.02 19.40
CA GLN A 25 -15.64 -23.67 18.18
C GLN A 25 -14.73 -22.68 17.44
N VAL A 26 -14.16 -23.11 16.31
CA VAL A 26 -13.28 -22.26 15.51
C VAL A 26 -14.10 -21.08 15.05
N VAL A 27 -13.86 -19.92 15.68
CA VAL A 27 -14.53 -18.68 15.32
C VAL A 27 -13.97 -18.27 13.97
N ALA A 28 -14.86 -18.13 12.97
CA ALA A 28 -14.46 -17.65 11.65
C ALA A 28 -13.84 -16.24 11.76
N ALA A 29 -12.78 -15.98 11.00
CA ALA A 29 -12.16 -14.67 10.95
C ALA A 29 -13.15 -13.62 10.42
N PRO A 30 -13.13 -12.38 10.95
CA PRO A 30 -13.95 -11.30 10.40
C PRO A 30 -13.58 -11.03 8.94
N ARG A 31 -14.53 -10.54 8.16
CA ARG A 31 -14.33 -10.21 6.74
C ARG A 31 -14.53 -8.73 6.53
N ILE A 32 -13.62 -8.09 5.79
CA ILE A 32 -13.69 -6.68 5.44
C ILE A 32 -13.62 -6.57 3.92
N GLU A 33 -14.67 -6.05 3.31
CA GLU A 33 -14.75 -5.74 1.89
C GLU A 33 -14.78 -4.22 1.71
N THR A 34 -13.90 -3.69 0.86
CA THR A 34 -13.90 -2.27 0.48
C THR A 34 -14.20 -2.15 -1.01
N ARG A 35 -15.11 -1.25 -1.38
CA ARG A 35 -15.39 -0.89 -2.77
C ARG A 35 -15.05 0.57 -2.98
N LEU A 36 -14.13 0.84 -3.90
CA LEU A 36 -13.73 2.17 -4.31
C LEU A 36 -14.19 2.42 -5.74
N THR A 37 -14.97 3.46 -5.97
CA THR A 37 -15.44 3.83 -7.31
C THR A 37 -15.02 5.25 -7.64
N TYR A 38 -14.32 5.45 -8.77
CA TYR A 38 -14.11 6.78 -9.33
C TYR A 38 -15.39 7.22 -10.04
N VAL A 39 -15.93 8.37 -9.63
CA VAL A 39 -17.10 9.00 -10.25
C VAL A 39 -16.62 10.18 -11.10
N ASP A 40 -16.62 9.99 -12.42
CA ASP A 40 -16.20 11.00 -13.39
C ASP A 40 -17.33 12.00 -13.67
N ASP A 41 -17.63 12.83 -12.68
CA ASP A 41 -18.54 13.96 -12.82
C ASP A 41 -17.73 15.19 -13.22
N ALA A 42 -18.01 15.75 -14.40
CA ALA A 42 -17.27 16.88 -14.96
C ALA A 42 -17.24 18.10 -14.02
N SER A 43 -18.25 18.26 -13.16
CA SER A 43 -18.36 19.38 -12.22
C SER A 43 -17.80 19.07 -10.83
N ALA A 44 -17.74 17.80 -10.46
CA ALA A 44 -17.40 17.37 -9.09
C ALA A 44 -16.83 15.93 -9.08
N PRO A 45 -15.63 15.72 -9.65
CA PRO A 45 -14.99 14.41 -9.65
C PRO A 45 -14.72 13.97 -8.21
N ARG A 46 -14.97 12.70 -7.92
CA ARG A 46 -14.92 12.17 -6.56
C ARG A 46 -14.65 10.68 -6.52
N TRP A 47 -14.12 10.24 -5.38
CA TRP A 47 -13.98 8.83 -5.05
C TRP A 47 -15.10 8.47 -4.09
N ARG A 48 -15.93 7.49 -4.46
CA ARG A 48 -16.93 6.92 -3.57
C ARG A 48 -16.37 5.66 -2.94
N VAL A 49 -16.45 5.58 -1.62
CA VAL A 49 -16.02 4.41 -0.86
C VAL A 49 -17.22 3.79 -0.16
N GLU A 50 -17.30 2.47 -0.24
CA GLU A 50 -18.17 1.64 0.59
C GLU A 50 -17.28 0.61 1.29
N LEU A 51 -17.44 0.49 2.61
CA LEU A 51 -16.79 -0.53 3.43
C LEU A 51 -17.87 -1.39 4.06
N VAL A 52 -17.70 -2.71 3.99
CA VAL A 52 -18.55 -3.70 4.65
C VAL A 52 -17.67 -4.57 5.53
N GLY A 53 -17.98 -4.63 6.81
CA GLY A 53 -17.36 -5.52 7.79
C GLY A 53 -18.36 -6.55 8.29
N GLU A 54 -18.02 -7.83 8.24
CA GLU A 54 -18.85 -8.93 8.73
C GLU A 54 -18.13 -9.71 9.82
N GLY A 55 -18.88 -10.20 10.81
CA GLY A 55 -18.33 -11.06 11.85
C GLY A 55 -17.39 -10.34 12.82
N LEU A 56 -17.59 -9.04 13.05
CA LEU A 56 -16.82 -8.20 13.97
C LEU A 56 -17.15 -8.53 15.44
N ARG A 57 -16.77 -9.74 15.87
CA ARG A 57 -17.07 -10.33 17.18
C ARG A 57 -15.99 -9.99 18.21
N GLY A 58 -16.12 -8.83 18.86
CA GLY A 58 -15.30 -8.46 20.03
C GLY A 58 -16.12 -7.94 21.19
N THR A 59 -15.49 -7.88 22.36
CA THR A 59 -16.12 -7.32 23.57
C THR A 59 -16.30 -5.81 23.46
N THR A 60 -15.46 -5.17 22.66
CA THR A 60 -15.50 -3.74 22.33
C THR A 60 -15.86 -3.54 20.86
N PRO A 61 -16.68 -2.52 20.52
CA PRO A 61 -16.90 -2.14 19.13
C PRO A 61 -15.58 -1.72 18.47
N PRO A 62 -15.38 -2.04 17.19
CA PRO A 62 -14.16 -1.66 16.48
C PRO A 62 -14.07 -0.15 16.32
N VAL A 63 -12.86 0.33 16.04
CA VAL A 63 -12.59 1.73 15.73
C VAL A 63 -12.18 1.82 14.27
N LEU A 64 -12.76 2.75 13.53
CA LEU A 64 -12.31 3.05 12.18
C LEU A 64 -11.30 4.17 12.22
N GLU A 65 -10.18 4.01 11.52
CA GLU A 65 -9.15 5.02 11.40
C GLU A 65 -8.95 5.39 9.93
N LEU A 66 -8.89 6.69 9.65
CA LEU A 66 -8.49 7.22 8.35
C LEU A 66 -7.23 8.03 8.56
N GLN A 67 -6.11 7.65 7.98
CA GLN A 67 -4.86 8.34 8.28
C GLN A 67 -4.91 9.78 7.75
N ASN A 68 -4.29 10.69 8.51
CA ASN A 68 -4.23 12.11 8.19
C ASN A 68 -2.78 12.56 7.98
N ARG A 69 -2.01 11.80 7.20
CA ARG A 69 -0.56 12.04 7.02
C ARG A 69 -0.26 13.38 6.34
N GLY A 70 -1.25 14.04 5.76
CA GLY A 70 -1.15 15.37 5.13
C GLY A 70 -1.98 16.43 5.83
N GLU A 71 -2.38 16.19 7.08
CA GLU A 71 -3.17 17.10 7.93
C GLU A 71 -4.49 17.64 7.35
N TRP A 72 -5.01 17.02 6.29
CA TRP A 72 -6.22 17.45 5.59
C TRP A 72 -7.50 17.37 6.44
N LEU A 73 -7.53 16.59 7.53
CA LEU A 73 -8.64 16.65 8.49
C LEU A 73 -8.64 17.91 9.38
N ARG A 74 -7.63 18.79 9.26
CA ARG A 74 -7.66 20.16 9.84
C ARG A 74 -8.64 21.08 9.10
N ILE A 75 -9.14 20.65 7.94
CA ILE A 75 -10.03 21.42 7.08
C ILE A 75 -11.48 20.98 7.34
N ASP A 76 -11.88 20.95 8.61
CA ASP A 76 -13.21 20.53 9.10
C ASP A 76 -13.78 19.27 8.42
N ASP A 77 -15.07 18.99 8.58
CA ASP A 77 -15.78 17.84 7.99
C ASP A 77 -15.92 17.93 6.44
N TYR A 78 -15.14 18.80 5.77
CA TYR A 78 -15.36 19.16 4.36
C TYR A 78 -14.94 18.08 3.35
N TYR A 79 -14.03 17.18 3.76
CA TYR A 79 -13.42 16.20 2.86
C TYR A 79 -14.12 14.85 2.85
N LEU A 80 -14.65 14.42 3.99
CA LEU A 80 -15.42 13.20 4.09
C LEU A 80 -16.90 13.54 3.89
N ARG A 81 -17.35 13.55 2.65
CA ARG A 81 -18.71 13.92 2.27
C ARG A 81 -19.64 12.72 2.35
N GLU A 82 -20.92 12.99 2.60
CA GLU A 82 -21.97 11.96 2.62
C GLU A 82 -21.62 10.73 3.47
N LEU A 83 -20.91 10.94 4.61
CA LEU A 83 -20.60 9.84 5.52
C LEU A 83 -21.92 9.29 6.11
N VAL A 84 -22.22 8.04 5.77
CA VAL A 84 -23.35 7.27 6.31
C VAL A 84 -22.79 5.95 6.84
N ALA A 85 -23.25 5.54 8.01
CA ALA A 85 -22.79 4.30 8.62
C ALA A 85 -23.90 3.59 9.41
N GLU A 86 -23.88 2.27 9.33
CA GLU A 86 -24.77 1.36 10.05
C GLU A 86 -23.90 0.29 10.73
N PRO A 87 -23.84 0.25 12.08
CA PRO A 87 -24.43 1.22 13.01
C PRO A 87 -23.72 2.60 12.94
N PRO A 88 -24.28 3.65 13.56
CA PRO A 88 -23.73 5.01 13.47
C PRO A 88 -22.30 5.14 13.98
N LEU A 89 -21.56 6.10 13.44
CA LEU A 89 -20.19 6.43 13.87
C LEU A 89 -20.14 7.70 14.71
N ARG A 90 -19.25 7.72 15.70
CA ARG A 90 -18.88 8.93 16.46
C ARG A 90 -17.41 9.26 16.25
N ARG A 91 -17.10 10.43 15.69
CA ARG A 91 -15.72 10.92 15.59
C ARG A 91 -15.13 11.16 16.98
N ARG A 92 -13.94 10.63 17.25
CA ARG A 92 -13.17 10.91 18.47
C ARG A 92 -12.57 12.31 18.41
N GLU A 93 -12.61 13.04 19.51
CA GLU A 93 -11.97 14.36 19.59
C GLU A 93 -10.46 14.25 19.32
N LYS A 94 -9.94 15.15 18.46
CA LYS A 94 -8.51 15.32 18.15
C LYS A 94 -7.83 14.08 17.55
N ARG A 95 -8.59 13.12 17.01
CA ARG A 95 -8.07 11.94 16.32
C ARG A 95 -8.79 11.74 14.99
N ASN A 96 -8.12 11.06 14.08
CA ASN A 96 -8.68 10.65 12.78
C ASN A 96 -9.39 9.31 12.90
N ALA A 97 -10.14 9.15 14.00
CA ALA A 97 -10.70 7.88 14.44
C ALA A 97 -12.19 8.03 14.73
N PHE A 98 -12.95 6.98 14.41
CA PHE A 98 -14.40 6.93 14.51
C PHE A 98 -14.79 5.69 15.30
N GLU A 99 -15.52 5.89 16.39
CA GLU A 99 -16.08 4.81 17.20
C GLU A 99 -17.38 4.32 16.60
N VAL A 100 -17.51 3.00 16.50
CA VAL A 100 -18.77 2.36 16.12
C VAL A 100 -19.72 2.39 17.33
N LEU A 101 -20.87 3.07 17.18
CA LEU A 101 -21.93 3.12 18.19
C LEU A 101 -22.86 1.92 18.05
N ALA A 102 -22.32 0.73 18.30
CA ALA A 102 -23.07 -0.52 18.19
C ALA A 102 -24.17 -0.63 19.26
N PRO A 103 -25.42 -1.00 18.90
CA PRO A 103 -26.45 -1.34 19.88
C PRO A 103 -26.15 -2.68 20.58
N ASP A 104 -26.86 -2.97 21.68
CA ASP A 104 -26.66 -4.21 22.47
C ASP A 104 -26.93 -5.48 21.66
N ASP A 105 -27.86 -5.42 20.70
CA ASP A 105 -28.26 -6.50 19.80
C ASP A 105 -27.52 -6.50 18.46
N TRP A 106 -26.40 -5.77 18.37
CA TRP A 106 -25.63 -5.65 17.13
C TRP A 106 -25.20 -7.02 16.58
N ASP A 107 -25.63 -7.29 15.35
CA ASP A 107 -25.35 -8.50 14.58
C ASP A 107 -23.89 -8.64 14.11
N ARG A 108 -23.05 -7.64 14.43
CA ARG A 108 -21.63 -7.57 14.09
C ARG A 108 -21.36 -7.32 12.61
N GLU A 109 -22.33 -6.73 11.93
CA GLU A 109 -22.17 -6.17 10.59
C GLU A 109 -21.97 -4.65 10.65
N LEU A 110 -20.99 -4.15 9.91
CA LEU A 110 -20.71 -2.74 9.76
C LEU A 110 -20.80 -2.38 8.28
N ARG A 111 -21.55 -1.34 7.94
CA ARG A 111 -21.54 -0.72 6.62
C ARG A 111 -21.22 0.74 6.74
N VAL A 112 -20.26 1.22 5.97
CA VAL A 112 -19.86 2.62 5.93
C VAL A 112 -19.75 3.06 4.49
N ARG A 113 -20.35 4.20 4.16
CA ARG A 113 -20.26 4.84 2.85
C ARG A 113 -19.86 6.29 3.01
N TYR A 114 -19.00 6.77 2.13
CA TYR A 114 -18.63 8.19 2.04
C TYR A 114 -18.08 8.53 0.66
N GLU A 115 -17.91 9.83 0.41
CA GLU A 115 -17.30 10.37 -0.79
C GLU A 115 -16.12 11.29 -0.44
N LEU A 116 -15.07 11.23 -1.24
CA LEU A 116 -13.89 12.09 -1.15
C LEU A 116 -13.82 12.96 -2.41
N PRO A 117 -13.74 14.29 -2.30
CA PRO A 117 -13.53 15.13 -3.47
C PRO A 117 -12.15 14.86 -4.07
N VAL A 118 -12.08 14.88 -5.40
CA VAL A 118 -10.82 14.82 -6.14
C VAL A 118 -10.48 16.24 -6.59
N VAL A 119 -9.39 16.80 -6.06
CA VAL A 119 -8.98 18.16 -6.40
C VAL A 119 -8.19 18.19 -7.71
N ASP A 120 -8.25 19.30 -8.43
CA ASP A 120 -7.38 19.50 -9.58
C ASP A 120 -5.91 19.60 -9.13
N VAL A 121 -4.97 19.06 -9.92
CA VAL A 121 -3.53 19.11 -9.64
C VAL A 121 -3.02 20.54 -9.45
N THR A 122 -3.64 21.51 -10.13
CA THR A 122 -3.29 22.94 -10.05
C THR A 122 -4.00 23.69 -8.92
N ALA A 123 -4.89 23.03 -8.17
CA ALA A 123 -5.62 23.69 -7.10
C ALA A 123 -4.72 23.96 -5.88
N ASN A 124 -4.85 25.15 -5.27
CA ASN A 124 -4.14 25.49 -4.02
C ASN A 124 -4.34 24.46 -2.89
N ALA A 125 -5.48 23.75 -2.89
CA ALA A 125 -5.72 22.66 -1.97
C ALA A 125 -4.70 21.52 -2.10
N ARG A 126 -4.22 21.21 -3.31
CA ARG A 126 -3.18 20.20 -3.57
C ARG A 126 -1.82 20.61 -3.02
N GLU A 127 -1.46 21.89 -3.20
CA GLU A 127 -0.21 22.45 -2.67
C GLU A 127 -0.21 22.47 -1.14
N THR A 128 -1.34 22.85 -0.54
CA THR A 128 -1.48 22.93 0.92
C THR A 128 -1.59 21.55 1.56
N PHE A 129 -2.28 20.60 0.90
CA PHE A 129 -2.59 19.27 1.44
C PHE A 129 -2.16 18.19 0.46
N GLY A 130 -0.85 17.94 0.47
CA GLY A 130 -0.16 17.16 -0.56
C GLY A 130 -0.56 15.68 -0.70
N LEU A 131 -1.49 15.18 0.11
CA LEU A 131 -1.91 13.78 0.12
C LEU A 131 -3.42 13.58 -0.11
N LEU A 132 -4.15 14.65 -0.42
CA LEU A 132 -5.53 14.54 -0.88
C LEU A 132 -5.62 13.79 -2.22
N PRO A 133 -6.71 13.08 -2.51
CA PRO A 133 -6.99 12.61 -3.86
C PRO A 133 -7.01 13.79 -4.83
N TRP A 134 -6.30 13.65 -5.94
CA TRP A 134 -6.21 14.70 -6.94
C TRP A 134 -6.29 14.11 -8.34
N ARG A 135 -6.37 14.98 -9.35
CA ARG A 135 -6.40 14.57 -10.75
C ARG A 135 -5.71 15.55 -11.68
N THR A 136 -5.30 15.03 -12.83
CA THR A 136 -5.03 15.78 -14.05
C THR A 136 -6.17 15.54 -15.05
N PRO A 137 -6.11 16.09 -16.26
CA PRO A 137 -7.02 15.71 -17.33
C PRO A 137 -6.95 14.22 -17.74
N THR A 138 -5.86 13.50 -17.43
CA THR A 138 -5.63 12.13 -17.90
C THR A 138 -5.79 11.05 -16.83
N TYR A 139 -5.70 11.39 -15.54
CA TYR A 139 -5.84 10.42 -14.44
C TYR A 139 -6.20 11.08 -13.11
N SER A 140 -6.63 10.26 -12.15
CA SER A 140 -6.77 10.59 -10.73
C SER A 140 -5.85 9.71 -9.89
N PHE A 141 -5.32 10.27 -8.81
CA PHE A 141 -4.33 9.65 -7.95
C PHE A 141 -4.61 9.92 -6.47
N GLY A 142 -4.27 8.97 -5.61
CA GLY A 142 -4.35 9.11 -4.16
C GLY A 142 -3.71 7.92 -3.44
N PHE A 143 -3.70 7.96 -2.10
CA PHE A 143 -3.11 6.93 -1.26
C PHE A 143 -4.14 6.27 -0.37
N ALA A 144 -4.17 4.94 -0.35
CA ALA A 144 -5.13 4.14 0.40
C ALA A 144 -5.24 4.56 1.87
N ALA A 145 -4.13 4.86 2.54
CA ALA A 145 -4.14 5.26 3.95
C ALA A 145 -4.91 6.56 4.21
N ASN A 146 -4.95 7.47 3.24
CA ASN A 146 -5.68 8.74 3.34
C ASN A 146 -7.10 8.65 2.75
N THR A 147 -7.45 7.54 2.09
CA THR A 147 -8.72 7.43 1.35
C THR A 147 -9.62 6.31 1.82
N LEU A 148 -9.07 5.27 2.45
CA LEU A 148 -9.79 4.07 2.88
C LEU A 148 -9.70 3.95 4.40
N PHE A 149 -10.84 3.71 5.06
CA PHE A 149 -10.83 3.37 6.48
C PHE A 149 -10.07 2.06 6.73
N ALA A 150 -9.14 2.11 7.68
CA ALA A 150 -8.65 0.93 8.36
C ALA A 150 -9.61 0.61 9.52
N ILE A 151 -9.92 -0.66 9.73
CA ILE A 151 -10.62 -1.10 10.94
C ILE A 151 -9.56 -1.56 11.93
N ASP A 152 -9.40 -0.81 13.01
CA ASP A 152 -8.67 -1.23 14.18
C ASP A 152 -9.56 -2.18 14.99
N THR A 153 -9.29 -3.46 14.78
CA THR A 153 -9.78 -4.54 15.63
C THR A 153 -8.71 -4.79 16.68
N SER A 154 -9.02 -4.56 17.95
CA SER A 154 -8.10 -4.80 19.06
C SER A 154 -7.49 -6.22 19.01
N ASP A 155 -6.45 -6.49 19.81
CA ASP A 155 -5.81 -7.83 19.90
C ASP A 155 -6.77 -8.99 20.24
N GLU A 156 -8.03 -8.66 20.58
CA GLU A 156 -9.11 -9.63 20.86
C GLU A 156 -9.69 -10.27 19.58
N PHE A 157 -9.41 -9.74 18.40
CA PHE A 157 -9.97 -10.24 17.15
C PHE A 157 -8.95 -11.08 16.37
N PRO A 158 -9.36 -12.19 15.74
CA PRO A 158 -8.56 -12.81 14.69
C PRO A 158 -8.27 -11.80 13.57
N THR A 159 -7.08 -11.87 12.96
CA THR A 159 -6.73 -11.07 11.79
C THR A 159 -7.85 -11.16 10.74
N PRO A 160 -8.46 -10.03 10.33
CA PRO A 160 -9.56 -10.06 9.38
C PRO A 160 -9.09 -10.44 7.97
N GLU A 161 -9.94 -11.15 7.24
CA GLU A 161 -9.77 -11.32 5.81
C GLU A 161 -10.19 -10.04 5.09
N ARG A 162 -9.26 -9.42 4.37
CA ARG A 162 -9.49 -8.15 3.68
C ARG A 162 -9.54 -8.33 2.17
N SER A 163 -10.50 -7.67 1.52
CA SER A 163 -10.61 -7.62 0.07
C SER A 163 -10.99 -6.21 -0.40
N ILE A 164 -10.56 -5.88 -1.61
CA ILE A 164 -10.89 -4.60 -2.25
C ILE A 164 -11.35 -4.82 -3.69
N GLU A 165 -12.38 -4.09 -4.06
CA GLU A 165 -12.81 -3.88 -5.43
C GLU A 165 -12.64 -2.40 -5.79
N ILE A 166 -12.02 -2.13 -6.92
CA ILE A 166 -11.84 -0.79 -7.45
C ILE A 166 -12.49 -0.70 -8.83
N THR A 167 -13.30 0.33 -9.07
CA THR A 167 -14.01 0.55 -10.32
C THR A 167 -13.77 1.96 -10.86
N ALA A 168 -13.53 2.05 -12.16
CA ALA A 168 -13.31 3.27 -12.94
C ALA A 168 -14.05 3.16 -14.29
N PRO A 169 -14.07 4.21 -15.14
CA PRO A 169 -14.56 4.10 -16.51
C PRO A 169 -13.91 2.91 -17.25
N ALA A 170 -14.68 2.24 -18.12
CA ALA A 170 -14.28 0.96 -18.70
C ALA A 170 -12.97 1.00 -19.52
N ASP A 171 -12.65 2.17 -20.07
CA ASP A 171 -11.43 2.44 -20.84
C ASP A 171 -10.26 2.97 -19.99
N TRP A 172 -10.45 3.14 -18.67
CA TRP A 172 -9.40 3.58 -17.76
C TRP A 172 -8.64 2.39 -17.19
N LEU A 173 -7.32 2.52 -17.10
CA LEU A 173 -6.47 1.61 -16.37
C LEU A 173 -6.46 1.97 -14.88
N ILE A 174 -6.62 0.97 -14.04
CA ILE A 174 -6.44 1.03 -12.59
C ILE A 174 -5.06 0.46 -12.29
N ALA A 175 -4.19 1.24 -11.64
CA ALA A 175 -2.90 0.81 -11.12
C ALA A 175 -2.85 1.02 -9.61
N SER A 176 -2.45 -0.01 -8.86
CA SER A 176 -2.31 0.03 -7.40
C SER A 176 -1.36 -1.06 -6.92
N GLY A 177 -1.03 -1.10 -5.63
CA GLY A 177 -0.24 -2.20 -5.07
C GLY A 177 -1.04 -3.42 -4.68
N PHE A 178 -2.37 -3.37 -4.78
CA PHE A 178 -3.21 -4.50 -4.40
C PHE A 178 -3.14 -5.67 -5.40
N ALA A 179 -2.95 -5.36 -6.68
CA ALA A 179 -2.79 -6.33 -7.75
C ALA A 179 -2.26 -5.67 -9.03
N ALA A 180 -1.83 -6.52 -9.95
CA ALA A 180 -1.68 -6.26 -11.38
C ALA A 180 -2.67 -5.21 -11.95
N PRO A 181 -2.20 -4.24 -12.76
CA PRO A 181 -3.08 -3.25 -13.39
C PRO A 181 -4.17 -3.87 -14.25
N ALA A 182 -5.37 -3.30 -14.20
CA ALA A 182 -6.57 -3.80 -14.89
C ALA A 182 -7.43 -2.67 -15.47
N LEU A 183 -8.16 -2.93 -16.55
CA LEU A 183 -9.06 -1.95 -17.17
C LEU A 183 -10.44 -1.96 -16.52
N GLY A 184 -10.94 -0.78 -16.12
CA GLY A 184 -12.29 -0.54 -15.60
C GLY A 184 -12.58 -1.14 -14.22
N ARG A 185 -12.07 -2.33 -13.91
CA ARG A 185 -12.32 -3.02 -12.64
C ARG A 185 -11.10 -3.81 -12.18
N LEU A 186 -10.73 -3.65 -10.91
CA LEU A 186 -9.69 -4.40 -10.22
C LEU A 186 -10.28 -5.04 -8.97
N ARG A 187 -9.98 -6.32 -8.72
CA ARG A 187 -10.37 -7.04 -7.49
C ARG A 187 -9.14 -7.73 -6.92
N ALA A 188 -8.94 -7.59 -5.62
CA ALA A 188 -7.78 -8.15 -4.94
C ALA A 188 -8.09 -8.54 -3.49
N ARG A 189 -7.37 -9.56 -3.00
CA ARG A 189 -7.23 -9.79 -1.57
C ARG A 189 -6.16 -8.83 -1.05
N VAL A 190 -6.41 -8.15 0.06
CA VAL A 190 -5.45 -7.23 0.68
C VAL A 190 -4.59 -8.01 1.68
N PRO A 191 -3.26 -8.13 1.48
CA PRO A 191 -2.39 -8.82 2.42
C PRO A 191 -2.46 -8.18 3.81
N GLU A 192 -2.37 -8.96 4.89
CA GLU A 192 -2.40 -8.44 6.27
C GLU A 192 -1.35 -7.33 6.50
N SER A 193 -0.16 -7.47 5.92
CA SER A 193 0.92 -6.51 6.07
C SER A 193 0.73 -5.18 5.31
N PHE A 194 -0.31 -5.05 4.49
CA PHE A 194 -0.60 -3.82 3.75
C PHE A 194 -1.29 -2.81 4.66
N GLY A 195 -0.67 -1.63 4.77
CA GLY A 195 -1.22 -0.48 5.48
C GLY A 195 -1.44 0.73 4.56
N ASN A 196 -0.63 0.90 3.52
CA ASN A 196 -0.80 1.99 2.56
C ASN A 196 -0.35 1.57 1.17
N THR A 197 -1.09 1.95 0.13
CA THR A 197 -0.67 1.80 -1.27
C THR A 197 -1.12 2.99 -2.09
N ALA A 198 -0.41 3.31 -3.16
CA ALA A 198 -0.90 4.28 -4.14
C ALA A 198 -2.01 3.65 -5.00
N ILE A 199 -2.95 4.49 -5.41
CA ILE A 199 -4.08 4.13 -6.26
C ILE A 199 -4.20 5.17 -7.36
N ALA A 200 -4.16 4.74 -8.62
CA ALA A 200 -4.31 5.59 -9.78
C ALA A 200 -5.33 5.03 -10.77
N PHE A 201 -6.13 5.91 -11.36
CA PHE A 201 -7.08 5.59 -12.44
C PHE A 201 -6.90 6.57 -13.57
N GLY A 202 -6.83 6.09 -14.81
CA GLY A 202 -6.75 7.02 -15.93
C GLY A 202 -6.45 6.35 -17.26
N ARG A 203 -6.19 7.16 -18.27
CA ARG A 203 -5.68 6.68 -19.56
C ARG A 203 -4.16 6.80 -19.54
N PRO A 204 -3.42 5.69 -19.41
CA PRO A 204 -1.97 5.76 -19.34
C PRO A 204 -1.40 6.23 -20.68
N LEU A 205 -0.37 7.08 -20.63
CA LEU A 205 0.46 7.40 -21.79
C LEU A 205 1.17 6.16 -22.31
N ALA A 206 1.71 5.35 -21.41
CA ALA A 206 2.40 4.10 -21.75
C ALA A 206 2.45 3.12 -20.58
N ARG A 207 2.82 1.88 -20.88
CA ARG A 207 2.99 0.80 -19.91
C ARG A 207 4.06 -0.18 -20.38
N ALA A 208 4.84 -0.69 -19.44
CA ALA A 208 5.86 -1.73 -19.68
C ALA A 208 5.82 -2.78 -18.56
N ALA A 209 6.30 -3.97 -18.85
CA ALA A 209 6.47 -5.03 -17.87
C ALA A 209 7.70 -5.88 -18.18
N VAL A 210 8.50 -6.16 -17.15
CA VAL A 210 9.71 -6.98 -17.24
C VAL A 210 9.81 -7.90 -16.02
N LEU A 211 10.71 -8.88 -16.07
CA LEU A 211 11.02 -9.76 -14.93
C LEU A 211 12.46 -9.53 -14.48
N ALA A 212 12.69 -9.44 -13.17
CA ALA A 212 14.00 -9.40 -12.54
C ALA A 212 14.11 -10.57 -11.55
N GLU A 213 14.92 -11.59 -11.88
CA GLU A 213 15.05 -12.83 -11.08
C GLU A 213 13.68 -13.44 -10.69
N GLY A 214 12.72 -13.41 -11.63
CA GLY A 214 11.37 -13.93 -11.41
C GLY A 214 10.39 -12.97 -10.71
N VAL A 215 10.84 -11.80 -10.25
CA VAL A 215 9.97 -10.74 -9.70
C VAL A 215 9.42 -9.89 -10.85
N PRO A 216 8.09 -9.79 -11.03
CA PRO A 216 7.50 -8.89 -12.00
C PRO A 216 7.71 -7.43 -11.63
N ILE A 217 8.19 -6.65 -12.59
CA ILE A 217 8.25 -5.19 -12.52
C ILE A 217 7.29 -4.65 -13.57
N ARG A 218 6.33 -3.83 -13.13
CA ARG A 218 5.33 -3.20 -14.00
C ARG A 218 5.49 -1.70 -13.90
N VAL A 219 5.55 -1.01 -15.03
CA VAL A 219 5.60 0.45 -15.07
C VAL A 219 4.34 0.95 -15.77
N VAL A 220 3.61 1.85 -15.13
CA VAL A 220 2.45 2.54 -15.69
C VAL A 220 2.71 4.03 -15.62
N GLN A 221 2.69 4.70 -16.77
CA GLN A 221 2.88 6.14 -16.86
C GLN A 221 1.58 6.80 -17.30
N PHE A 222 1.07 7.72 -16.49
CA PHE A 222 -0.17 8.44 -16.79
C PHE A 222 0.06 9.82 -17.43
N ASP A 223 1.24 10.40 -17.24
CA ASP A 223 1.53 11.76 -17.70
C ASP A 223 3.00 11.92 -18.09
N GLY A 224 3.33 13.10 -18.62
CA GLY A 224 4.63 13.46 -19.15
C GLY A 224 4.60 13.68 -20.66
N GLU A 225 5.63 14.34 -21.18
CA GLU A 225 5.67 14.73 -22.61
C GLU A 225 5.90 13.55 -23.55
N ARG A 226 6.49 12.46 -23.04
CA ARG A 226 6.75 11.22 -23.80
C ARG A 226 6.71 9.98 -22.92
N ALA A 227 6.54 8.83 -23.57
CA ALA A 227 6.64 7.53 -22.93
C ALA A 227 8.08 7.21 -22.53
N ILE A 228 8.30 6.90 -21.25
CA ILE A 228 9.61 6.53 -20.68
C ILE A 228 9.58 5.17 -19.95
N VAL A 229 8.47 4.44 -20.07
CA VAL A 229 8.23 3.19 -19.33
C VAL A 229 9.24 2.09 -19.65
N GLU A 230 9.73 1.99 -20.89
CA GLU A 230 10.69 0.96 -21.28
C GLU A 230 12.08 1.19 -20.66
N PRO A 231 12.70 2.38 -20.78
CA PRO A 231 13.93 2.68 -20.05
C PRO A 231 13.78 2.54 -18.52
N LEU A 232 12.63 2.92 -17.95
CA LEU A 232 12.38 2.77 -16.50
C LEU A 232 12.28 1.30 -16.10
N ALA A 233 11.59 0.48 -16.89
CA ALA A 233 11.49 -0.95 -16.65
C ALA A 233 12.86 -1.63 -16.73
N ASP A 234 13.68 -1.31 -17.73
CA ASP A 234 15.04 -1.87 -17.84
C ASP A 234 15.94 -1.44 -16.69
N PHE A 235 15.89 -0.15 -16.30
CA PHE A 235 16.61 0.33 -15.12
C PHE A 235 16.18 -0.42 -13.85
N GLY A 236 14.87 -0.47 -13.58
CA GLY A 236 14.32 -1.17 -12.43
C GLY A 236 14.73 -2.64 -12.40
N ARG A 237 14.72 -3.31 -13.55
CA ARG A 237 15.15 -4.70 -13.69
C ARG A 237 16.62 -4.89 -13.28
N ARG A 238 17.53 -4.15 -13.90
CA ARG A 238 18.98 -4.28 -13.65
C ARG A 238 19.33 -3.92 -12.21
N TYR A 239 18.69 -2.88 -11.68
CA TYR A 239 18.91 -2.44 -10.30
C TYR A 239 18.40 -3.48 -9.31
N LEU A 240 17.18 -3.99 -9.50
CA LEU A 240 16.63 -5.04 -8.62
C LEU A 240 17.50 -6.30 -8.67
N GLU A 241 17.92 -6.75 -9.85
CA GLU A 241 18.86 -7.88 -10.01
C GLU A 241 20.17 -7.65 -9.22
N ALA A 242 20.71 -6.43 -9.25
CA ALA A 242 21.91 -6.08 -8.49
C ALA A 242 21.70 -6.17 -6.97
N CYS A 243 20.60 -5.61 -6.47
CA CYS A 243 20.24 -5.69 -5.05
C CYS A 243 19.95 -7.14 -4.61
N ILE A 244 19.25 -7.92 -5.43
CA ILE A 244 18.91 -9.33 -5.14
C ILE A 244 20.16 -10.18 -4.95
N ARG A 245 21.19 -9.99 -5.78
CA ARG A 245 22.45 -10.75 -5.66
C ARG A 245 23.15 -10.56 -4.32
N SER A 246 23.04 -9.38 -3.72
CA SER A 246 23.70 -9.04 -2.44
C SER A 246 22.81 -9.18 -1.22
N LEU A 247 21.51 -8.92 -1.34
CA LEU A 247 20.58 -8.78 -0.22
C LEU A 247 19.48 -9.84 -0.22
N GLY A 248 19.41 -10.66 -1.27
CA GLY A 248 18.30 -11.58 -1.53
C GLY A 248 17.08 -10.88 -2.14
N ALA A 249 16.09 -11.69 -2.54
CA ALA A 249 14.83 -11.22 -3.15
C ALA A 249 14.16 -10.11 -2.31
N PRO A 250 13.38 -9.19 -2.90
CA PRO A 250 12.50 -8.27 -2.16
C PRO A 250 11.41 -9.01 -1.36
N ARG A 251 10.65 -8.30 -0.51
CA ARG A 251 9.46 -8.91 0.15
C ARG A 251 8.26 -8.91 -0.77
N SER A 252 8.13 -7.87 -1.58
CA SER A 252 6.99 -7.75 -2.48
C SER A 252 7.07 -8.82 -3.58
N PRO A 253 5.98 -9.58 -3.82
CA PRO A 253 5.95 -10.58 -4.89
C PRO A 253 5.94 -9.95 -6.29
N GLU A 254 5.59 -8.66 -6.38
CA GLU A 254 5.70 -7.84 -7.57
C GLU A 254 6.06 -6.40 -7.20
N LEU A 255 6.64 -5.67 -8.14
CA LEU A 255 6.96 -4.27 -8.01
C LEU A 255 6.20 -3.48 -9.08
N SER A 256 5.32 -2.57 -8.64
CA SER A 256 4.62 -1.66 -9.54
C SER A 256 5.17 -0.24 -9.41
N LEU A 257 5.57 0.36 -10.52
CA LEU A 257 5.95 1.76 -10.61
C LEU A 257 4.80 2.53 -11.26
N ILE A 258 4.29 3.54 -10.56
CA ILE A 258 3.31 4.49 -11.10
C ILE A 258 4.03 5.81 -11.35
N VAL A 259 4.09 6.22 -12.60
CA VAL A 259 4.69 7.49 -13.03
C VAL A 259 3.58 8.51 -13.25
N THR A 260 3.63 9.59 -12.49
CA THR A 260 2.62 10.67 -12.48
C THR A 260 3.11 11.87 -13.29
N GLU A 261 2.62 13.08 -12.99
CA GLU A 261 2.97 14.35 -13.61
C GLU A 261 4.46 14.68 -13.45
N PRO A 262 5.03 15.53 -14.34
CA PRO A 262 6.39 16.03 -14.16
C PRO A 262 6.58 16.68 -12.80
N GLY A 263 7.65 16.29 -12.11
CA GLY A 263 7.92 16.78 -10.77
C GLY A 263 8.98 15.97 -10.06
N PHE A 264 9.48 16.54 -8.97
CA PHE A 264 10.42 15.86 -8.09
C PHE A 264 9.68 15.21 -6.93
N GLY A 265 10.06 13.98 -6.62
CA GLY A 265 9.53 13.24 -5.48
C GLY A 265 9.09 11.84 -5.84
N GLY A 266 9.25 10.96 -4.88
CA GLY A 266 8.85 9.58 -4.93
C GLY A 266 8.28 9.16 -3.59
N THR A 267 7.47 8.12 -3.62
CA THR A 267 7.01 7.49 -2.39
C THR A 267 6.84 6.02 -2.63
N ARG A 268 7.66 5.23 -1.94
CA ARG A 268 7.43 3.80 -1.78
C ARG A 268 6.27 3.54 -0.82
N THR A 269 5.31 2.76 -1.28
CA THR A 269 4.17 2.25 -0.51
C THR A 269 4.12 0.72 -0.61
N ASP A 270 3.13 0.07 0.00
CA ASP A 270 3.01 -1.38 -0.11
C ASP A 270 2.60 -1.76 -1.55
N GLY A 271 3.47 -2.52 -2.22
CA GLY A 271 3.29 -3.02 -3.59
C GLY A 271 3.49 -2.00 -4.71
N VAL A 272 3.63 -0.70 -4.40
CA VAL A 272 3.83 0.37 -5.41
C VAL A 272 4.89 1.36 -4.98
N ILE A 273 5.67 1.81 -5.95
CA ILE A 273 6.44 3.04 -5.90
C ILE A 273 5.79 4.06 -6.83
N ALA A 274 5.36 5.19 -6.29
CA ALA A 274 4.83 6.30 -7.09
C ALA A 274 5.93 7.35 -7.25
N ILE A 275 6.17 7.82 -8.47
CA ILE A 275 7.17 8.85 -8.78
C ILE A 275 6.60 9.89 -9.74
N GLY A 276 7.03 11.15 -9.59
CA GLY A 276 6.84 12.15 -10.63
C GLY A 276 7.58 11.75 -11.90
N CYS A 277 7.07 12.15 -13.08
CA CYS A 277 7.75 11.88 -14.35
C CYS A 277 9.10 12.61 -14.38
N PRO A 278 10.25 11.90 -14.42
CA PRO A 278 11.55 12.55 -14.42
C PRO A 278 11.82 13.29 -15.73
N ASP A 279 12.18 14.56 -15.63
CA ASP A 279 12.62 15.37 -16.77
C ASP A 279 13.87 14.75 -17.42
N GLY A 280 13.90 14.76 -18.75
CA GLY A 280 15.07 14.33 -19.53
C GLY A 280 15.33 12.81 -19.56
N PHE A 281 14.56 11.97 -18.87
CA PHE A 281 14.78 10.52 -18.87
C PHE A 281 14.50 9.90 -20.27
N GLY A 282 15.53 9.35 -20.91
CA GLY A 282 15.42 8.72 -22.24
C GLY A 282 15.25 9.70 -23.42
N GLY A 283 15.86 10.89 -23.35
CA GLY A 283 15.66 11.96 -24.34
C GLY A 283 16.90 12.45 -25.03
N ALA A 284 16.80 12.70 -26.33
CA ALA A 284 17.88 13.23 -27.16
C ALA A 284 18.40 14.62 -26.75
N GLU A 285 17.69 15.35 -25.89
CA GLU A 285 18.05 16.72 -25.48
C GLU A 285 19.02 16.78 -24.29
N SER A 286 19.15 15.72 -23.48
CA SER A 286 20.38 15.59 -22.71
C SER A 286 21.47 15.27 -23.72
N SER A 287 22.56 16.03 -23.71
CA SER A 287 23.71 15.82 -24.60
C SER A 287 24.30 14.43 -24.39
N GLY A 288 23.75 13.42 -25.10
CA GLY A 288 24.06 11.99 -24.95
C GLY A 288 22.87 11.05 -24.83
N GLY A 289 21.64 11.52 -24.58
CA GLY A 289 20.48 10.62 -24.36
C GLY A 289 20.43 9.99 -22.97
N GLU A 290 21.42 10.25 -22.13
CA GLU A 290 21.58 9.68 -20.80
C GLU A 290 20.69 10.39 -19.77
N ALA A 291 20.13 9.62 -18.84
CA ALA A 291 19.44 10.15 -17.69
C ALA A 291 20.45 10.85 -16.76
N SER A 292 20.03 11.95 -16.12
CA SER A 292 20.92 12.63 -15.17
C SER A 292 21.32 11.67 -14.03
N PRO A 293 22.56 11.72 -13.51
CA PRO A 293 22.97 10.91 -12.37
C PRO A 293 22.05 11.09 -11.15
N TRP A 294 21.52 12.31 -10.98
CA TRP A 294 20.55 12.61 -9.93
C TRP A 294 19.24 11.83 -10.11
N THR A 295 18.71 11.76 -11.33
CA THR A 295 17.50 10.98 -11.64
C THR A 295 17.71 9.48 -11.40
N LEU A 296 18.86 8.95 -11.82
CA LEU A 296 19.19 7.54 -11.59
C LEU A 296 19.32 7.23 -10.10
N HIS A 297 19.96 8.11 -9.34
CA HIS A 297 20.06 7.99 -7.88
C HIS A 297 18.68 8.04 -7.23
N PHE A 298 17.84 9.00 -7.60
CA PHE A 298 16.46 9.10 -7.09
C PHE A 298 15.66 7.81 -7.35
N LEU A 299 15.70 7.26 -8.56
CA LEU A 299 15.03 6.00 -8.87
C LEU A 299 15.61 4.84 -8.05
N ALA A 300 16.94 4.77 -7.90
CA ALA A 300 17.60 3.77 -7.07
C ALA A 300 17.17 3.86 -5.60
N HIS A 301 17.05 5.09 -5.07
CA HIS A 301 16.58 5.38 -3.70
C HIS A 301 15.19 4.81 -3.47
N GLU A 302 14.23 5.19 -4.32
CA GLU A 302 12.83 4.74 -4.18
C GLU A 302 12.69 3.22 -4.32
N LEU A 303 13.44 2.61 -5.25
CA LEU A 303 13.47 1.15 -5.41
C LEU A 303 14.06 0.45 -4.19
N PHE A 304 15.09 1.04 -3.56
CA PHE A 304 15.77 0.43 -2.43
C PHE A 304 14.91 0.42 -1.16
N HIS A 305 13.91 1.30 -1.07
CA HIS A 305 12.95 1.29 0.03
C HIS A 305 12.15 -0.03 0.16
N ASP A 306 12.14 -0.91 -0.84
CA ASP A 306 11.54 -2.23 -0.66
C ASP A 306 12.32 -3.11 0.35
N TRP A 307 13.63 -2.91 0.46
CA TRP A 307 14.44 -3.50 1.53
C TRP A 307 14.37 -2.66 2.82
N LEU A 308 14.60 -1.35 2.74
CA LEU A 308 14.59 -0.45 3.89
C LEU A 308 13.31 0.40 3.96
N GLY A 309 12.42 0.08 4.90
CA GLY A 309 11.07 0.65 4.98
C GLY A 309 9.99 -0.34 4.53
N GLY A 310 10.33 -1.29 3.66
CA GLY A 310 9.51 -2.44 3.30
C GLY A 310 9.71 -3.65 4.21
N ARG A 311 10.88 -4.30 4.11
CA ARG A 311 11.24 -5.50 4.90
C ARG A 311 11.52 -5.19 6.36
N LEU A 312 12.43 -4.24 6.58
CA LEU A 312 12.74 -3.75 7.91
C LEU A 312 11.86 -2.52 8.14
N LYS A 313 11.00 -2.59 9.15
CA LYS A 313 10.13 -1.49 9.59
C LYS A 313 10.45 -1.20 11.06
N SER A 314 10.50 0.07 11.43
CA SER A 314 10.67 0.47 12.84
C SER A 314 9.32 0.44 13.57
N THR A 315 9.32 -0.03 14.81
CA THR A 315 8.21 0.18 15.75
C THR A 315 8.22 1.58 16.38
N GLU A 316 9.34 2.31 16.26
CA GLU A 316 9.58 3.64 16.84
C GLU A 316 9.24 4.80 15.87
N GLY A 317 8.66 4.51 14.71
CA GLY A 317 8.18 5.50 13.75
C GLY A 317 9.29 6.43 13.21
N GLU A 318 9.00 7.73 13.16
CA GLU A 318 9.87 8.77 12.55
C GLU A 318 11.20 9.00 13.29
N GLN A 319 11.36 8.52 14.53
CA GLN A 319 12.60 8.72 15.30
C GLN A 319 13.82 8.06 14.64
N LEU A 320 13.60 7.04 13.79
CA LEU A 320 14.64 6.39 13.01
C LEU A 320 14.64 6.81 11.53
N ALA A 321 13.99 7.92 11.16
CA ALA A 321 13.97 8.41 9.77
C ALA A 321 15.39 8.62 9.22
N TRP A 322 16.34 9.09 10.05
CA TRP A 322 17.75 9.24 9.67
C TRP A 322 18.38 7.92 9.21
N PHE A 323 17.98 6.80 9.83
CA PHE A 323 18.47 5.48 9.45
C PHE A 323 17.82 5.05 8.13
N TRP A 324 16.49 5.19 8.01
CA TRP A 324 15.75 4.76 6.83
C TRP A 324 16.12 5.52 5.58
N GLU A 325 16.11 6.85 5.63
CA GLU A 325 16.43 7.69 4.47
C GLU A 325 17.93 7.71 4.22
N GLY A 326 18.74 7.91 5.27
CA GLY A 326 20.20 8.03 5.13
C GLY A 326 20.90 6.74 4.68
N PHE A 327 20.45 5.55 5.14
CA PHE A 327 20.99 4.30 4.62
C PHE A 327 20.43 3.94 3.25
N THR A 328 19.20 4.35 2.93
CA THR A 328 18.65 4.19 1.57
C THR A 328 19.48 5.01 0.58
N ASP A 329 19.82 6.26 0.89
CA ASP A 329 20.74 7.08 0.07
C ASP A 329 22.09 6.37 -0.13
N TYR A 330 22.73 5.94 0.96
CA TYR A 330 24.06 5.33 0.90
C TYR A 330 24.07 4.01 0.12
N LEU A 331 23.15 3.10 0.45
CA LEU A 331 23.11 1.77 -0.16
C LEU A 331 22.57 1.82 -1.59
N SER A 332 21.68 2.75 -1.91
CA SER A 332 21.20 2.88 -3.28
C SER A 332 22.33 3.32 -4.22
N LEU A 333 23.17 4.27 -3.80
CA LEU A 333 24.40 4.64 -4.51
C LEU A 333 25.38 3.48 -4.64
N TRP A 334 25.55 2.68 -3.58
CA TRP A 334 26.43 1.51 -3.60
C TRP A 334 26.02 0.52 -4.71
N HIS A 335 24.72 0.24 -4.84
CA HIS A 335 24.19 -0.65 -5.88
C HIS A 335 24.10 0.00 -7.27
N LEU A 336 23.99 1.32 -7.32
CA LEU A 336 23.96 2.07 -8.58
C LEU A 336 25.35 2.21 -9.21
N THR A 337 26.41 2.31 -8.41
CA THR A 337 27.79 2.56 -8.91
C THR A 337 28.25 1.55 -9.97
N PRO A 338 28.05 0.23 -9.80
CA PRO A 338 28.39 -0.74 -10.84
C PRO A 338 27.54 -0.61 -12.11
N LEU A 339 26.32 -0.08 -12.02
CA LEU A 339 25.42 0.11 -13.16
C LEU A 339 25.77 1.35 -13.97
N CYS A 340 26.23 2.43 -13.33
CA CYS A 340 26.67 3.65 -14.02
C CYS A 340 27.85 3.39 -14.97
N LEU A 341 28.70 2.39 -14.69
CA LEU A 341 29.75 1.94 -15.61
C LEU A 341 29.23 1.28 -16.90
N TYR A 342 27.94 0.95 -16.97
CA TYR A 342 27.27 0.40 -18.16
C TYR A 342 26.40 1.41 -18.90
N PHE A 343 26.13 2.58 -18.31
CA PHE A 343 25.25 3.61 -18.86
C PHE A 343 25.99 4.84 -19.41
N GLY A 344 27.31 4.93 -19.23
CA GLY A 344 28.20 5.86 -19.94
C GLY A 344 29.20 5.08 -20.78
#